data_AF-A0A976HG87-F1
#
_entry.id   AF-A0A976HG87-F1
#
_cell.length_a   1.000
_cell.length_b   1.000
_cell.length_c   1.000
_cell.angle_alpha   90.00
_cell.angle_beta   90.00
_cell.angle_gamma   90.00
#
_symmetry.space_group_name_H-M   'P 1'
#
loop_
_entity.id
_entity.type
_entity.pdbx_description
1 polymer ?
#
loop_
_entity_poly.entity_id
_entity_poly.type
_entity_poly.pdbx_seq_one_letter_code
_entity_poly.pdbx_strand_id
1 'polypeptide(L)'
;MRQPLSALLSLAAFLTATPVPAEVRAVLVGVSDYLVLDADLKGPANDVRLMAETLALRGVAPAAMTVLTTDPSDLPEGVSVAPPLREGILAAMEAVAATSSPGDTVVFYFSGHGAQAPDMSGDEGGGYDEILLPADAAGWKGAIGAVENAILDDELQLWAQGMLSRGVQVVGLIYACHSATGFRAVGGAGVARVVDDGALGIPADVVPVAGEPVPPLSGDFVFLYSS
;
A
#
# COMPACT_ATOMS: atom_id res chain seq x y z
N MET A 1 -62.55 -38.04 -30.29
CA MET A 1 -61.88 -36.75 -30.01
C MET A 1 -60.54 -37.06 -29.35
N ARG A 2 -59.44 -36.73 -30.04
CA ARG A 2 -58.06 -36.84 -29.54
C ARG A 2 -57.61 -35.48 -29.03
N GLN A 3 -57.07 -35.39 -27.81
CA GLN A 3 -56.05 -34.41 -27.47
C GLN A 3 -55.02 -35.06 -26.53
N PRO A 4 -53.71 -35.01 -26.84
CA PRO A 4 -52.65 -35.59 -26.02
C PRO A 4 -52.26 -34.61 -24.90
N LEU A 5 -52.06 -35.14 -23.69
CA LEU A 5 -51.38 -34.43 -22.61
C LEU A 5 -49.91 -34.24 -22.99
N SER A 6 -49.50 -33.01 -23.30
CA SER A 6 -48.09 -32.63 -23.39
C SER A 6 -47.55 -32.37 -21.98
N ALA A 7 -46.75 -33.30 -21.46
CA ALA A 7 -45.97 -33.08 -20.25
C ALA A 7 -44.78 -32.17 -20.60
N LEU A 8 -44.80 -30.93 -20.11
CA LEU A 8 -43.65 -30.03 -20.14
C LEU A 8 -42.64 -30.50 -19.08
N LEU A 9 -41.53 -31.07 -19.53
CA LEU A 9 -40.38 -31.39 -18.70
C LEU A 9 -39.55 -30.11 -18.52
N SER A 10 -39.70 -29.42 -17.40
CA SER A 10 -38.86 -28.26 -17.05
C SER A 10 -37.47 -28.74 -16.67
N LEU A 11 -36.52 -28.65 -17.60
CA LEU A 11 -35.10 -28.90 -17.34
C LEU A 11 -34.53 -27.71 -16.55
N ALA A 12 -34.51 -27.81 -15.22
CA ALA A 12 -33.80 -26.87 -14.36
C ALA A 12 -32.29 -27.08 -14.56
N ALA A 13 -31.67 -26.21 -15.35
CA ALA A 13 -30.22 -26.15 -15.46
C ALA A 13 -29.65 -25.61 -14.14
N PHE A 14 -29.17 -26.49 -13.27
CA PHE A 14 -28.36 -26.11 -12.12
C PHE A 14 -27.01 -25.59 -12.66
N LEU A 15 -26.86 -24.28 -12.78
CA LEU A 15 -25.53 -23.65 -12.90
C LEU A 15 -24.81 -23.89 -11.58
N THR A 16 -23.98 -24.92 -11.51
CA THR A 16 -23.00 -25.05 -10.44
C THR A 16 -21.96 -23.95 -10.66
N ALA A 17 -22.04 -22.87 -9.89
CA ALA A 17 -20.97 -21.89 -9.83
C ALA A 17 -19.70 -22.62 -9.34
N THR A 18 -18.71 -22.79 -10.22
CA THR A 18 -17.41 -23.29 -9.82
C THR A 18 -16.80 -22.24 -8.89
N PRO A 19 -16.41 -22.58 -7.65
CA PRO A 19 -15.76 -21.63 -6.77
C PRO A 19 -14.49 -21.13 -7.47
N VAL A 20 -14.42 -19.82 -7.68
CA VAL A 20 -13.19 -19.17 -8.13
C VAL A 20 -12.19 -19.33 -6.99
N PRO A 21 -10.99 -19.89 -7.23
CA PRO A 21 -10.00 -20.00 -6.17
C PRO A 21 -9.62 -18.60 -5.68
N ALA A 22 -9.49 -18.43 -4.36
CA ALA A 22 -9.01 -17.18 -3.78
C ALA A 22 -7.62 -16.85 -4.34
N GLU A 23 -7.49 -15.65 -4.92
CA GLU A 23 -6.24 -15.18 -5.51
C GLU A 23 -5.46 -14.32 -4.52
N VAL A 24 -4.13 -14.33 -4.67
CA VAL A 24 -3.25 -13.36 -4.01
C VAL A 24 -2.85 -12.33 -5.05
N ARG A 25 -3.01 -11.04 -4.74
CA ARG A 25 -2.56 -9.91 -5.56
C ARG A 25 -1.61 -9.04 -4.76
N ALA A 26 -0.71 -8.33 -5.43
CA ALA A 26 0.29 -7.53 -4.73
C ALA A 26 0.52 -6.16 -5.35
N VAL A 27 0.65 -5.15 -4.50
CA VAL A 27 1.20 -3.83 -4.81
C VAL A 27 2.47 -3.67 -3.99
N LEU A 28 3.61 -3.58 -4.68
CA LEU A 28 4.94 -3.56 -4.08
C LEU A 28 5.62 -2.25 -4.44
N VAL A 29 5.89 -1.40 -3.45
CA VAL A 29 6.42 -0.04 -3.65
C VAL A 29 7.81 0.06 -3.05
N GLY A 30 8.79 0.43 -3.86
CA GLY A 30 10.19 0.57 -3.49
C GLY A 30 10.73 1.92 -3.95
N VAL A 31 10.86 2.86 -3.02
CA VAL A 31 11.31 4.23 -3.33
C VAL A 31 12.80 4.37 -3.03
N SER A 32 13.64 4.27 -4.06
CA SER A 32 15.10 4.42 -3.90
C SER A 32 15.56 5.84 -4.21
N ASP A 33 15.06 6.44 -5.29
CA ASP A 33 15.45 7.79 -5.70
C ASP A 33 14.30 8.78 -5.47
N TYR A 34 14.58 9.88 -4.78
CA TYR A 34 13.66 10.97 -4.50
C TYR A 34 13.93 12.14 -5.45
N LEU A 35 12.91 12.55 -6.19
CA LEU A 35 13.03 13.52 -7.28
C LEU A 35 13.18 14.96 -6.80
N VAL A 36 12.68 15.24 -5.59
CA VAL A 36 12.64 16.59 -5.02
C VAL A 36 13.43 16.67 -3.71
N LEU A 37 13.30 15.67 -2.86
CA LEU A 37 14.01 15.59 -1.58
C LEU A 37 15.40 14.98 -1.78
N ASP A 38 16.41 15.52 -1.11
CA ASP A 38 17.76 14.91 -1.05
C ASP A 38 17.76 13.79 0.00
N ALA A 39 17.14 12.66 -0.36
CA ALA A 39 16.79 11.58 0.57
C ALA A 39 16.93 10.18 -0.06
N ASP A 40 17.86 9.99 -1.00
CA ASP A 40 18.00 8.72 -1.72
C ASP A 40 18.40 7.54 -0.81
N LEU A 41 17.79 6.38 -1.08
CA LEU A 41 18.00 5.12 -0.39
C LEU A 41 18.53 4.05 -1.36
N LYS A 42 19.34 3.12 -0.86
CA LYS A 42 19.93 2.04 -1.69
C LYS A 42 19.19 0.70 -1.64
N GLY A 43 18.34 0.51 -0.63
CA GLY A 43 17.68 -0.76 -0.33
C GLY A 43 16.35 -1.02 -1.06
N PRO A 44 15.45 -0.02 -1.18
CA PRO A 44 14.07 -0.27 -1.55
C PRO A 44 13.82 -1.02 -2.86
N ALA A 45 14.57 -0.72 -3.93
CA ALA A 45 14.47 -1.44 -5.19
C ALA A 45 14.80 -2.94 -5.05
N ASN A 46 15.85 -3.26 -4.28
CA ASN A 46 16.21 -4.64 -3.97
C ASN A 46 15.15 -5.32 -3.11
N ASP A 47 14.55 -4.59 -2.16
CA ASP A 47 13.53 -5.13 -1.26
C ASP A 47 12.27 -5.55 -2.01
N VAL A 48 11.75 -4.70 -2.91
CA VAL A 48 10.57 -5.05 -3.73
C VAL A 48 10.86 -6.17 -4.72
N ARG A 49 12.08 -6.24 -5.27
CA ARG A 49 12.50 -7.36 -6.11
C ARG A 49 12.44 -8.68 -5.34
N LEU A 50 13.04 -8.73 -4.15
CA LEU A 50 13.02 -9.94 -3.30
C LEU A 50 11.60 -10.31 -2.86
N MET A 51 10.74 -9.33 -2.62
CA MET A 51 9.33 -9.58 -2.29
C MET A 51 8.58 -10.17 -3.49
N ALA A 52 8.75 -9.61 -4.69
CA ALA A 52 8.14 -10.13 -5.91
C ALA A 52 8.61 -11.57 -6.21
N GLU A 53 9.91 -11.84 -6.08
CA GLU A 53 10.47 -13.19 -6.22
C GLU A 53 9.87 -14.16 -5.19
N THR A 54 9.76 -13.73 -3.94
CA THR A 54 9.21 -14.55 -2.86
C THR A 54 7.75 -14.90 -3.12
N LEU A 55 6.93 -13.93 -3.54
CA LEU A 55 5.54 -14.15 -3.88
C LEU A 55 5.41 -15.10 -5.09
N ALA A 56 6.21 -14.91 -6.14
CA ALA A 56 6.24 -15.81 -7.29
C ALA A 56 6.61 -17.25 -6.89
N LEU A 57 7.62 -17.43 -6.03
CA LEU A 57 8.01 -18.73 -5.49
C LEU A 57 6.91 -19.40 -4.65
N ARG A 58 5.97 -18.61 -4.10
CA ARG A 58 4.80 -19.10 -3.37
C ARG A 58 3.57 -19.32 -4.26
N GLY A 59 3.71 -19.15 -5.57
CA GLY A 59 2.66 -19.41 -6.55
C GLY A 59 1.78 -18.21 -6.89
N VAL A 60 2.14 -17.00 -6.44
CA VAL A 60 1.48 -15.78 -6.90
C VAL A 60 1.88 -15.52 -8.35
N ALA A 61 0.90 -15.36 -9.23
CA ALA A 61 1.18 -15.09 -10.64
C ALA A 61 1.86 -13.72 -10.80
N PRO A 62 2.94 -13.59 -11.60
CA PRO A 62 3.55 -12.29 -11.90
C PRO A 62 2.56 -11.22 -12.37
N ALA A 63 1.60 -11.62 -13.20
CA ALA A 63 0.55 -10.73 -13.70
C ALA A 63 -0.43 -10.22 -12.62
N ALA A 64 -0.43 -10.82 -11.43
CA ALA A 64 -1.19 -10.36 -10.27
C ALA A 64 -0.39 -9.39 -9.37
N MET A 65 0.82 -9.01 -9.79
CA MET A 65 1.70 -8.12 -9.06
C MET A 65 1.96 -6.83 -9.85
N THR A 66 1.86 -5.70 -9.15
CA THR A 66 2.33 -4.40 -9.60
C THR A 66 3.51 -3.97 -8.74
N VAL A 67 4.66 -3.73 -9.35
CA VAL A 67 5.86 -3.21 -8.69
C VAL A 67 6.06 -1.76 -9.11
N LEU A 68 6.10 -0.86 -8.11
CA LEU A 68 6.42 0.55 -8.30
C LEU A 68 7.83 0.80 -7.76
N THR A 69 8.80 1.09 -8.64
CA THR A 69 10.22 1.23 -8.27
C THR A 69 10.98 2.14 -9.23
N THR A 70 12.00 2.82 -8.73
CA THR A 70 12.90 3.63 -9.58
C THR A 70 13.90 2.76 -10.34
N ASP A 71 14.23 1.57 -9.81
CA ASP A 71 15.05 0.56 -10.48
C ASP A 71 14.27 -0.76 -10.63
N PRO A 72 13.80 -1.10 -11.85
CA PRO A 72 13.01 -2.31 -12.12
C PRO A 72 13.85 -3.51 -12.56
N SER A 73 15.17 -3.47 -12.35
CA SER A 73 16.07 -4.56 -12.75
C SER A 73 15.74 -5.87 -12.04
N ASP A 74 15.91 -6.99 -12.77
CA ASP A 74 15.80 -8.36 -12.26
C ASP A 74 14.43 -8.73 -11.63
N LEU A 75 13.35 -8.03 -12.00
CA LEU A 75 12.00 -8.42 -11.62
C LEU A 75 11.51 -9.67 -12.36
N PRO A 76 10.64 -10.50 -11.74
CA PRO A 76 10.02 -11.63 -12.43
C PRO A 76 9.30 -11.22 -13.71
N GLU A 77 9.42 -12.03 -14.77
CA GLU A 77 8.74 -11.77 -16.05
C GLU A 77 7.22 -11.76 -15.88
N GLY A 78 6.56 -10.75 -16.45
CA GLY A 78 5.10 -10.60 -16.43
C GLY A 78 4.56 -9.74 -15.28
N VAL A 79 5.43 -9.23 -14.39
CA VAL A 79 5.07 -8.20 -13.41
C VAL A 79 4.75 -6.87 -14.12
N SER A 80 3.69 -6.19 -13.66
CA SER A 80 3.41 -4.81 -14.08
C SER A 80 4.36 -3.85 -13.36
N VAL A 81 5.01 -2.93 -14.08
CA VAL A 81 6.03 -2.04 -13.52
C VAL A 81 5.68 -0.59 -13.79
N ALA A 82 5.84 0.26 -12.77
CA ALA A 82 5.68 1.71 -12.89
C ALA A 82 6.70 2.46 -12.00
N PRO A 83 6.93 3.76 -12.23
CA PRO A 83 7.66 4.61 -11.28
C PRO A 83 6.86 4.79 -9.98
N PRO A 84 7.51 4.92 -8.80
CA PRO A 84 6.83 5.04 -7.51
C PRO A 84 6.45 6.48 -7.20
N LEU A 85 5.69 7.08 -8.12
CA LEU A 85 5.09 8.40 -7.95
C LEU A 85 3.74 8.27 -7.24
N ARG A 86 3.30 9.31 -6.52
CA ARG A 86 2.05 9.27 -5.75
C ARG A 86 0.86 8.81 -6.58
N GLU A 87 0.67 9.42 -7.77
CA GLU A 87 -0.44 9.09 -8.67
C GLU A 87 -0.41 7.60 -9.07
N GLY A 88 0.76 7.08 -9.40
CA GLY A 88 0.94 5.67 -9.79
C GLY A 88 0.64 4.71 -8.64
N ILE A 89 1.09 5.04 -7.43
CA ILE A 89 0.85 4.22 -6.23
C ILE A 89 -0.66 4.16 -5.93
N LEU A 90 -1.34 5.31 -5.93
CA LEU A 90 -2.78 5.36 -5.69
C LEU A 90 -3.58 4.64 -6.78
N ALA A 91 -3.18 4.79 -8.05
CA ALA A 91 -3.80 4.07 -9.15
C ALA A 91 -3.64 2.54 -9.02
N ALA A 92 -2.46 2.07 -8.59
CA ALA A 92 -2.22 0.65 -8.34
C ALA A 92 -3.06 0.12 -7.17
N MET A 93 -3.17 0.89 -6.09
CA MET A 93 -4.04 0.59 -4.95
C MET A 93 -5.51 0.50 -5.37
N GLU A 94 -6.01 1.47 -6.15
CA GLU A 94 -7.38 1.46 -6.65
C GLU A 94 -7.63 0.27 -7.58
N ALA A 95 -6.70 -0.02 -8.49
CA ALA A 95 -6.81 -1.12 -9.45
C ALA A 95 -6.87 -2.49 -8.74
N VAL A 96 -6.01 -2.73 -7.74
CA VAL A 96 -6.03 -4.00 -7.01
C VAL A 96 -7.30 -4.14 -6.16
N ALA A 97 -7.81 -3.04 -5.59
CA ALA A 97 -9.07 -3.05 -4.86
C ALA A 97 -10.25 -3.37 -5.80
N ALA A 98 -10.30 -2.74 -6.98
CA ALA A 98 -11.37 -2.92 -7.96
C ALA A 98 -11.42 -4.34 -8.55
N THR A 99 -10.27 -5.00 -8.66
CA THR A 99 -10.14 -6.35 -9.23
C THR A 99 -10.20 -7.47 -8.20
N SER A 100 -10.20 -7.16 -6.90
CA SER A 100 -10.26 -8.16 -5.83
C SER A 100 -11.68 -8.55 -5.45
N SER A 101 -11.88 -9.86 -5.28
CA SER A 101 -13.15 -10.51 -4.93
C SER A 101 -13.13 -11.03 -3.49
N PRO A 102 -14.31 -11.25 -2.87
CA PRO A 102 -14.38 -11.83 -1.53
C PRO A 102 -13.59 -13.14 -1.43
N GLY A 103 -12.75 -13.27 -0.39
CA GLY A 103 -11.85 -14.40 -0.16
C GLY A 103 -10.42 -14.18 -0.66
N ASP A 104 -10.20 -13.24 -1.57
CA ASP A 104 -8.85 -12.91 -2.07
C ASP A 104 -7.97 -12.27 -0.99
N THR A 105 -6.65 -12.31 -1.19
CA THR A 105 -5.67 -11.63 -0.33
C THR A 105 -4.92 -10.57 -1.13
N VAL A 106 -4.87 -9.35 -0.62
CA VAL A 106 -4.07 -8.27 -1.17
C VAL A 106 -2.86 -8.03 -0.28
N VAL A 107 -1.66 -8.16 -0.85
CA VAL A 107 -0.40 -7.82 -0.21
C VAL A 107 -0.01 -6.39 -0.61
N PHE A 108 0.13 -5.52 0.38
CA PHE A 108 0.72 -4.20 0.21
C PHE A 108 2.09 -4.20 0.86
N TYR A 109 3.13 -3.93 0.09
CA TYR A 109 4.49 -3.82 0.59
C TYR A 109 5.04 -2.44 0.26
N PHE A 110 5.56 -1.72 1.24
CA PHE A 110 6.22 -0.44 1.03
C PHE A 110 7.63 -0.49 1.65
N SER A 111 8.65 -0.14 0.87
CA SER A 111 10.01 0.15 1.35
C SER A 111 10.42 1.53 0.86
N GLY A 112 10.82 2.40 1.79
CA GLY A 112 11.13 3.80 1.49
C GLY A 112 11.18 4.66 2.76
N HIS A 113 11.11 5.97 2.60
CA HIS A 113 10.94 6.89 3.72
C HIS A 113 9.49 6.97 4.18
N GLY A 114 9.35 7.05 5.51
CA GLY A 114 8.17 7.55 6.18
C GLY A 114 8.57 8.71 7.10
N ALA A 115 7.58 9.48 7.53
CA ALA A 115 7.76 10.57 8.47
C ALA A 115 6.47 10.75 9.29
N GLN A 116 6.54 11.60 10.31
CA GLN A 116 5.36 12.16 10.95
C GLN A 116 5.13 13.57 10.42
N ALA A 117 3.89 13.90 10.10
CA ALA A 117 3.49 15.25 9.73
C ALA A 117 2.41 15.75 10.70
N PRO A 118 2.37 17.04 11.06
CA PRO A 118 1.30 17.57 11.90
C PRO A 118 -0.07 17.29 11.29
N ASP A 119 -0.95 16.64 12.05
CA ASP A 119 -2.35 16.42 11.65
C ASP A 119 -3.07 17.78 11.67
N MET A 120 -3.60 18.17 10.51
CA MET A 120 -4.40 19.39 10.33
C MET A 120 -5.89 19.10 10.14
N SER A 121 -6.24 17.83 9.98
CA SER A 121 -7.55 17.23 9.78
C SER A 121 -8.28 17.05 11.11
N GLY A 122 -7.55 16.68 12.16
CA GLY A 122 -8.07 16.46 13.50
C GLY A 122 -8.79 15.13 13.65
N ASP A 123 -8.33 14.11 12.96
CA ASP A 123 -8.80 12.73 13.09
C ASP A 123 -7.79 11.82 13.80
N GLU A 124 -6.67 12.38 14.26
CA GLU A 124 -5.80 11.73 15.20
C GLU A 124 -5.89 12.29 16.62
N GLY A 125 -5.90 11.38 17.59
CA GLY A 125 -5.79 11.74 19.01
C GLY A 125 -4.40 12.23 19.43
N GLY A 126 -3.36 11.96 18.62
CA GLY A 126 -1.97 12.35 18.86
C GLY A 126 -1.55 13.63 18.13
N GLY A 127 -2.29 14.03 17.09
CA GLY A 127 -2.00 15.20 16.28
C GLY A 127 -0.88 15.01 15.24
N TYR A 128 -0.55 13.80 14.80
CA TYR A 128 0.53 13.62 13.82
C TYR A 128 0.33 12.43 12.89
N ASP A 129 -0.06 12.67 11.66
CA ASP A 129 -0.21 11.64 10.62
C ASP A 129 1.12 10.90 10.37
N GLU A 130 1.07 9.58 10.32
CA GLU A 130 2.13 8.77 9.73
C GLU A 130 2.03 8.84 8.20
N ILE A 131 3.09 9.32 7.56
CA ILE A 131 3.11 9.51 6.10
C ILE A 131 4.12 8.61 5.42
N LEU A 132 3.76 8.09 4.25
CA LEU A 132 4.68 7.44 3.32
C LEU A 132 5.09 8.42 2.23
N LEU A 133 6.36 8.40 1.83
CA LEU A 133 6.91 9.33 0.84
C LEU A 133 7.16 8.64 -0.52
N PRO A 134 6.30 8.88 -1.53
CA PRO A 134 6.58 8.59 -2.94
C PRO A 134 7.84 9.31 -3.45
N ALA A 135 8.34 8.90 -4.62
CA ALA A 135 9.53 9.52 -5.23
C ALA A 135 9.34 11.00 -5.56
N ASP A 136 8.10 11.45 -5.83
CA ASP A 136 7.73 12.84 -6.06
C ASP A 136 7.21 13.56 -4.81
N ALA A 137 7.36 12.96 -3.63
CA ALA A 137 7.16 13.67 -2.37
C ALA A 137 8.07 14.90 -2.31
N ALA A 138 7.50 16.01 -1.84
CA ALA A 138 8.19 17.28 -1.70
C ALA A 138 8.00 17.84 -0.30
N GLY A 139 8.51 19.04 -0.03
CA GLY A 139 8.38 19.65 1.28
C GLY A 139 6.94 20.03 1.67
N TRP A 140 6.79 20.43 2.93
CA TRP A 140 5.57 20.96 3.51
C TRP A 140 5.03 22.13 2.69
N LYS A 141 3.73 22.05 2.39
CA LYS A 141 2.99 23.13 1.76
C LYS A 141 1.94 23.65 2.73
N GLY A 142 2.23 24.79 3.35
CA GLY A 142 1.30 25.45 4.28
C GLY A 142 -0.08 25.79 3.68
N ALA A 143 -0.19 25.91 2.36
CA ALA A 143 -1.48 26.12 1.69
C ALA A 143 -2.42 24.90 1.77
N ILE A 144 -1.87 23.69 1.88
CA ILE A 144 -2.63 22.44 2.04
C ILE A 144 -2.48 21.85 3.44
N GLY A 145 -1.57 22.39 4.27
CA GLY A 145 -1.32 21.89 5.63
C GLY A 145 -0.77 20.47 5.64
N ALA A 146 0.03 20.09 4.64
CA ALA A 146 0.56 18.75 4.49
C ALA A 146 1.89 18.74 3.74
N VAL A 147 2.63 17.63 3.84
CA VAL A 147 3.76 17.32 2.97
C VAL A 147 3.24 17.04 1.57
N GLU A 148 3.71 17.79 0.57
CA GLU A 148 3.20 17.62 -0.79
C GLU A 148 3.54 16.24 -1.33
N ASN A 149 2.56 15.61 -1.96
CA ASN A 149 2.61 14.29 -2.55
C ASN A 149 2.91 13.14 -1.56
N ALA A 150 2.81 13.36 -0.25
CA ALA A 150 2.77 12.27 0.71
C ALA A 150 1.50 11.42 0.54
N ILE A 151 1.58 10.15 0.99
CA ILE A 151 0.42 9.29 1.19
C ILE A 151 0.18 9.23 2.69
N LEU A 152 -1.03 9.60 3.11
CA LEU A 152 -1.44 9.56 4.51
C LEU A 152 -1.86 8.13 4.90
N ASP A 153 -1.69 7.79 6.18
CA ASP A 153 -2.20 6.55 6.73
C ASP A 153 -3.73 6.45 6.67
N ASP A 154 -4.46 7.56 6.75
CA ASP A 154 -5.91 7.59 6.50
C ASP A 154 -6.30 7.14 5.09
N GLU A 155 -5.50 7.51 4.08
CA GLU A 155 -5.72 7.05 2.70
C GLU A 155 -5.52 5.52 2.62
N LEU A 156 -4.50 4.99 3.30
CA LEU A 156 -4.26 3.55 3.41
C LEU A 156 -5.37 2.84 4.18
N GLN A 157 -5.85 3.44 5.27
CA GLN A 157 -6.88 2.88 6.13
C GLN A 157 -8.23 2.81 5.40
N LEU A 158 -8.62 3.90 4.73
CA LEU A 158 -9.84 3.94 3.93
C LEU A 158 -9.80 2.91 2.80
N TRP A 159 -8.66 2.81 2.11
CA TRP A 159 -8.44 1.81 1.06
C TRP A 159 -8.56 0.37 1.59
N ALA A 160 -7.88 0.06 2.70
CA ALA A 160 -7.92 -1.26 3.32
C ALA A 160 -9.33 -1.60 3.82
N GLN A 161 -10.00 -0.69 4.52
CA GLN A 161 -11.36 -0.91 5.04
C GLN A 161 -12.37 -1.12 3.92
N GLY A 162 -12.21 -0.41 2.79
CA GLY A 162 -13.02 -0.61 1.61
C GLY A 162 -12.95 -2.05 1.07
N MET A 163 -11.77 -2.67 1.09
CA MET A 163 -11.58 -4.07 0.70
C MET A 163 -12.07 -5.05 1.77
N LEU A 164 -11.72 -4.82 3.03
CA LEU A 164 -12.12 -5.67 4.17
C LEU A 164 -13.63 -5.80 4.29
N SER A 165 -14.37 -4.70 4.07
CA SER A 165 -15.84 -4.71 4.09
C SER A 165 -16.48 -5.56 2.99
N ARG A 166 -15.73 -5.90 1.93
CA ARG A 166 -16.13 -6.83 0.87
C ARG A 166 -15.64 -8.26 1.11
N GLY A 167 -15.00 -8.55 2.24
CA GLY A 167 -14.47 -9.87 2.55
C GLY A 167 -13.13 -10.20 1.87
N VAL A 168 -12.39 -9.18 1.41
CA VAL A 168 -11.00 -9.33 0.96
C VAL A 168 -10.07 -9.24 2.17
N GLN A 169 -9.01 -10.05 2.20
CA GLN A 169 -7.99 -10.01 3.24
C GLN A 169 -6.87 -9.05 2.85
N VAL A 170 -6.33 -8.29 3.81
CA VAL A 170 -5.25 -7.33 3.55
C VAL A 170 -4.02 -7.65 4.39
N VAL A 171 -2.87 -7.80 3.75
CA VAL A 171 -1.57 -7.97 4.42
C VAL A 171 -0.68 -6.78 4.07
N GLY A 172 -0.49 -5.87 5.02
CA GLY A 172 0.39 -4.72 4.90
C GLY A 172 1.75 -4.97 5.54
N LEU A 173 2.82 -4.69 4.79
CA LEU A 173 4.20 -4.69 5.29
C LEU A 173 4.82 -3.33 4.97
N ILE A 174 5.01 -2.51 6.00
CA ILE A 174 5.51 -1.15 5.85
C ILE A 174 6.91 -1.10 6.45
N TYR A 175 7.90 -1.04 5.57
CA TYR A 175 9.31 -0.83 5.86
C TYR A 175 9.67 0.64 5.60
N ALA A 176 9.12 1.51 6.44
CA ALA A 176 9.35 2.94 6.40
C ALA A 176 9.92 3.38 7.74
N CYS A 177 10.95 4.24 7.72
CA CYS A 177 11.54 4.73 8.95
C CYS A 177 10.56 5.67 9.67
N HIS A 178 10.55 5.57 11.00
CA HIS A 178 9.57 6.11 11.96
C HIS A 178 8.51 5.12 12.52
N SER A 179 8.79 3.81 12.50
CA SER A 179 8.36 2.96 13.63
C SER A 179 9.53 2.83 14.62
N ALA A 180 9.27 2.79 15.91
CA ALA A 180 10.20 3.21 16.97
C ALA A 180 11.61 2.54 16.98
N THR A 181 12.67 3.37 16.91
CA THR A 181 14.08 3.16 17.34
C THR A 181 14.81 1.88 16.88
N GLY A 182 15.77 1.98 15.96
CA GLY A 182 16.72 0.88 15.72
C GLY A 182 17.83 1.11 14.69
N PHE A 183 19.00 1.62 15.11
CA PHE A 183 20.20 1.57 14.28
C PHE A 183 20.55 0.12 13.90
N ARG A 184 20.83 -0.14 12.61
CA ARG A 184 21.64 -1.29 12.18
C ARG A 184 22.75 -0.87 11.23
N ALA A 185 23.98 -0.94 11.71
CA ALA A 185 25.17 -0.97 10.88
C ALA A 185 25.90 -2.30 11.12
N VAL A 186 26.12 -3.07 10.06
CA VAL A 186 27.17 -4.11 10.05
C VAL A 186 28.30 -3.56 9.20
N GLY A 187 29.33 -3.00 9.85
CA GLY A 187 30.62 -2.70 9.22
C GLY A 187 30.82 -1.32 8.57
N GLY A 188 30.00 -0.31 8.84
CA GLY A 188 30.20 1.06 8.32
C GLY A 188 29.40 2.12 9.07
N ALA A 189 29.62 3.41 8.79
CA ALA A 189 28.79 4.49 9.32
C ALA A 189 27.35 4.31 8.81
N GLY A 190 26.40 4.08 9.72
CA GLY A 190 24.98 4.03 9.37
C GLY A 190 24.49 5.42 8.99
N VAL A 191 23.93 5.56 7.79
CA VAL A 191 23.17 6.76 7.41
C VAL A 191 21.82 6.67 8.09
N ALA A 192 21.43 7.70 8.84
CA ALA A 192 20.08 7.79 9.39
C ALA A 192 19.09 7.78 8.22
N ARG A 193 18.11 6.88 8.27
CA ARG A 193 17.08 6.73 7.23
C ARG A 193 15.82 7.53 7.55
N VAL A 194 15.93 8.51 8.44
CA VAL A 194 14.81 9.38 8.85
C VAL A 194 14.94 10.68 8.06
N VAL A 195 13.87 11.08 7.39
CA VAL A 195 13.75 12.45 6.89
C VAL A 195 13.21 13.27 8.07
N ASP A 196 14.01 14.21 8.56
CA ASP A 196 13.59 15.05 9.68
C ASP A 196 12.63 16.16 9.23
N ASP A 197 11.87 16.70 10.18
CA ASP A 197 10.91 17.79 9.97
C ASP A 197 11.54 18.99 9.24
N GLY A 198 12.82 19.27 9.50
CA GLY A 198 13.56 20.35 8.86
C GLY A 198 13.82 20.08 7.36
N ALA A 199 14.14 18.83 7.01
CA ALA A 199 14.31 18.39 5.62
C ALA A 199 12.99 18.39 4.85
N LEU A 200 11.87 18.12 5.53
CA LEU A 200 10.52 18.28 4.97
C LEU A 200 10.06 19.75 4.99
N GLY A 201 10.78 20.67 5.64
CA GLY A 201 10.37 22.07 5.74
C GLY A 201 9.09 22.29 6.57
N ILE A 202 8.77 21.35 7.47
CA ILE A 202 7.64 21.45 8.39
C ILE A 202 7.97 22.56 9.42
N PRO A 203 7.14 23.61 9.53
CA PRO A 203 7.40 24.68 10.48
C PRO A 203 7.24 24.20 11.94
N ALA A 204 8.19 24.55 12.79
CA ALA A 204 8.22 24.13 14.20
C ALA A 204 7.07 24.72 15.06
N ASP A 205 6.34 25.71 14.54
CA ASP A 205 5.21 26.37 15.18
C ASP A 205 3.84 25.89 14.66
N VAL A 206 3.80 24.91 13.74
CA VAL A 206 2.55 24.24 13.39
C VAL A 206 2.09 23.42 14.60
N VAL A 207 0.93 23.82 15.13
CA VAL A 207 0.26 23.08 16.20
C VAL A 207 -0.75 22.15 15.54
N PRO A 208 -0.65 20.83 15.75
CA PRO A 208 -1.65 19.90 15.27
C PRO A 208 -3.05 20.22 15.77
N VAL A 209 -4.04 19.92 14.93
CA VAL A 209 -5.42 19.85 15.38
C VAL A 209 -5.59 18.48 16.01
N ALA A 210 -5.76 18.42 17.32
CA ALA A 210 -6.19 17.16 17.95
C ALA A 210 -7.67 16.95 17.65
N GLY A 211 -8.06 15.75 17.23
CA GLY A 211 -9.47 15.42 17.22
C GLY A 211 -9.79 13.93 17.32
N GLU A 212 -10.92 13.54 16.73
CA GLU A 212 -11.59 12.28 17.07
C GLU A 212 -11.00 11.12 16.26
N PRO A 213 -10.46 10.08 16.93
CA PRO A 213 -9.75 9.00 16.26
C PRO A 213 -10.63 8.29 15.22
N VAL A 214 -10.08 8.06 14.02
CA VAL A 214 -10.75 7.24 13.00
C VAL A 214 -11.05 5.84 13.55
N PRO A 215 -12.24 5.25 13.28
CA PRO A 215 -12.57 3.93 13.77
C PRO A 215 -11.54 2.87 13.35
N PRO A 216 -11.16 1.93 14.23
CA PRO A 216 -10.17 0.92 13.90
C PRO A 216 -10.67 0.00 12.77
N LEU A 217 -9.72 -0.51 11.98
CA LEU A 217 -10.01 -1.49 10.93
C LEU A 217 -10.78 -2.70 11.47
N SER A 218 -11.72 -3.19 10.66
CA SER A 218 -12.50 -4.39 10.93
C SER A 218 -12.44 -5.36 9.75
N GLY A 219 -12.29 -6.66 10.03
CA GLY A 219 -12.10 -7.72 9.04
C GLY A 219 -10.80 -8.49 9.25
N ASP A 220 -10.40 -9.27 8.24
CA ASP A 220 -9.20 -10.10 8.28
C ASP A 220 -7.99 -9.34 7.71
N PHE A 221 -7.16 -8.80 8.59
CA PHE A 221 -5.96 -8.06 8.19
C PHE A 221 -4.75 -8.33 9.10
N VAL A 222 -3.56 -8.10 8.55
CA VAL A 222 -2.30 -8.04 9.30
C VAL A 222 -1.48 -6.87 8.78
N PHE A 223 -1.06 -5.96 9.67
CA PHE A 223 -0.08 -4.92 9.37
C PHE A 223 1.19 -5.15 10.20
N LEU A 224 2.34 -5.21 9.53
CA LEU A 224 3.66 -5.30 10.14
C LEU A 224 4.44 -4.03 9.81
N TYR A 225 4.79 -3.29 10.86
CA TYR A 225 5.67 -2.13 10.79
C TYR A 225 7.07 -2.54 11.27
N SER A 226 8.10 -2.16 10.52
CA SER A 226 9.50 -2.39 10.94
C SER A 226 10.20 -1.08 11.22
N SER A 227 10.69 -0.94 12.44
CA SER A 227 11.54 0.15 12.91
C SER A 227 12.95 0.09 12.34
#